data_AF-A0A1A0QXR6-F1
#
_entry.id   AF-A0A1A0QXR6-F1
#
_cell.length_a   1.000
_cell.length_b   1.000
_cell.length_c   1.000
_cell.angle_alpha   90.00
_cell.angle_beta   90.00
_cell.angle_gamma   90.00
#
_symmetry.space_group_name_H-M   'P 1'
#
loop_
_entity.id
_entity.type
_entity.pdbx_description
1 polymer ?
#
loop_
_entity_poly.entity_id
_entity_poly.type
_entity_poly.pdbx_seq_one_letter_code
_entity_poly.pdbx_strand_id
1 'polypeptide(L)'
;MADKLLLRGTNLRYVLTMQLLQYGPQSVADLVDALEDQGFTTSGRTSKAISDALRWEMSHGRVYRVRHGRYRPAEMPRATEYRIRNRVLELRAAAADRAA
;
A
#
# COMPACT_ATOMS: atom_id res chain seq x y z
N MET A 1 6.34 -6.30 21.05
CA MET A 1 6.37 -6.08 19.58
C MET A 1 5.04 -6.63 19.06
N ALA A 2 4.13 -5.77 18.63
CA ALA A 2 2.82 -6.20 18.12
C ALA A 2 3.02 -7.14 16.91
N ASP A 3 2.23 -8.21 16.83
CA ASP A 3 2.26 -9.12 15.68
C ASP A 3 1.73 -8.38 14.45
N LYS A 4 2.64 -7.99 13.55
CA LYS A 4 2.29 -7.24 12.33
C LYS A 4 1.82 -8.20 11.23
N LEU A 5 0.74 -7.85 10.54
CA LEU A 5 0.24 -8.64 9.42
C LEU A 5 1.19 -8.53 8.21
N LEU A 6 1.70 -9.68 7.75
CA LEU A 6 2.60 -9.76 6.62
C LEU A 6 1.87 -9.61 5.28
N LEU A 7 2.14 -8.52 4.56
CA LEU A 7 1.60 -8.25 3.23
C LEU A 7 2.55 -8.72 2.13
N ARG A 8 1.96 -9.33 1.08
CA ARG A 8 2.64 -9.80 -0.13
C ARG A 8 1.75 -9.63 -1.36
N GLY A 9 2.39 -9.55 -2.53
CA GLY A 9 1.69 -9.56 -3.82
C GLY A 9 0.59 -8.51 -3.95
N THR A 10 -0.60 -8.95 -4.36
CA THR A 10 -1.76 -8.08 -4.58
C THR A 10 -2.20 -7.31 -3.34
N ASN A 11 -2.13 -7.91 -2.14
CA ASN A 11 -2.53 -7.21 -0.91
C ASN A 11 -1.63 -6.00 -0.63
N LEU A 12 -0.30 -6.16 -0.77
CA LEU A 12 0.64 -5.05 -0.61
C LEU A 12 0.37 -3.93 -1.64
N ARG A 13 0.15 -4.31 -2.89
CA ARG A 13 -0.16 -3.36 -3.97
C ARG A 13 -1.43 -2.57 -3.68
N TYR A 14 -2.49 -3.25 -3.24
CA TYR A 14 -3.78 -2.62 -2.94
C TYR A 14 -3.68 -1.66 -1.76
N VAL A 15 -2.99 -2.05 -0.68
CA VAL A 15 -2.77 -1.16 0.47
C VAL A 15 -2.00 0.09 0.05
N LEU A 16 -0.92 -0.04 -0.71
CA LEU A 16 -0.12 1.10 -1.17
C LEU A 16 -0.87 2.01 -2.14
N THR A 17 -1.62 1.45 -3.10
CA THR A 17 -2.43 2.24 -4.03
C THR A 17 -3.54 2.99 -3.30
N MET A 18 -4.20 2.34 -2.34
CA MET A 18 -5.26 2.98 -1.54
C MET A 18 -4.70 4.05 -0.60
N GLN A 19 -3.50 3.82 -0.04
CA GLN A 19 -2.77 4.80 0.77
C GLN A 19 -2.46 6.06 -0.04
N LEU A 20 -1.89 5.91 -1.24
CA LEU A 20 -1.63 7.03 -2.14
C LEU A 20 -2.92 7.75 -2.55
N LEU A 21 -4.01 7.01 -2.78
CA LEU A 21 -5.29 7.60 -3.18
C LEU A 21 -5.91 8.44 -2.04
N GLN A 22 -5.81 7.99 -0.78
CA GLN A 22 -6.35 8.70 0.38
C GLN A 22 -5.52 9.93 0.78
N TYR A 23 -4.19 9.81 0.74
CA TYR A 23 -3.28 10.80 1.32
C TYR A 23 -2.46 11.58 0.28
N GLY A 24 -2.62 11.27 -1.00
CA GLY A 24 -1.95 11.94 -2.09
C GLY A 24 -0.49 11.50 -2.29
N PRO A 25 0.35 12.37 -2.90
CA PRO A 25 1.72 12.01 -3.24
C PRO A 25 2.62 11.77 -2.03
N GLN A 26 3.17 10.57 -1.89
CA GLN A 26 4.03 10.16 -0.77
C GLN A 26 5.38 9.60 -1.25
N SER A 27 6.39 9.72 -0.40
CA SER A 27 7.69 9.07 -0.59
C SER A 27 7.67 7.61 -0.15
N VAL A 28 8.69 6.85 -0.55
CA VAL A 28 8.86 5.45 -0.08
C VAL A 28 9.03 5.42 1.44
N ALA A 29 9.66 6.42 2.05
CA ALA A 29 9.78 6.50 3.52
C ALA A 29 8.41 6.68 4.17
N ASP A 30 7.62 7.66 3.71
CA ASP A 30 6.26 7.89 4.22
C ASP A 30 5.37 6.64 4.07
N LEU A 31 5.58 5.85 3.02
CA LEU A 31 4.86 4.59 2.80
C LEU A 31 5.35 3.46 3.69
N VAL A 32 6.62 3.43 4.09
CA VAL A 32 7.12 2.50 5.11
C VAL A 32 6.44 2.82 6.44
N ASP A 33 6.50 4.09 6.86
CA ASP A 33 5.90 4.54 8.12
C ASP A 33 4.39 4.24 8.15
N ALA A 34 3.68 4.56 7.06
CA ALA A 34 2.26 4.27 6.95
C ALA A 34 1.92 2.78 7.03
N LEU A 35 2.75 1.88 6.48
CA LEU A 35 2.55 0.44 6.64
C LEU A 35 2.75 0.03 8.09
N GLU A 36 3.79 0.55 8.74
CA GLU A 36 4.09 0.22 10.13
C GLU A 36 3.00 0.70 11.09
N ASP A 37 2.51 1.92 10.91
CA ASP A 37 1.42 2.51 11.70
C ASP A 37 0.11 1.74 11.54
N GLN A 38 -0.13 1.15 10.36
CA GLN A 38 -1.30 0.32 10.07
C GLN A 38 -1.15 -1.14 10.54
N GLY A 39 -0.05 -1.48 11.23
CA GLY A 39 0.20 -2.83 11.71
C GLY A 39 0.62 -3.82 10.61
N PHE A 40 1.14 -3.33 9.49
CA PHE A 40 1.59 -4.15 8.37
C PHE A 40 3.12 -4.30 8.34
N THR A 41 3.56 -5.41 7.75
CA THR A 41 4.98 -5.63 7.43
C THR A 41 5.11 -6.32 6.06
N THR A 42 6.32 -6.41 5.53
CA THR A 42 6.61 -7.06 4.24
C THR A 42 7.76 -8.06 4.38
N SER A 43 7.88 -8.99 3.43
CA SER A 43 9.01 -9.93 3.43
C SER A 43 10.26 -9.25 2.86
N GLY A 44 11.36 -9.30 3.62
CA GLY A 44 12.64 -8.73 3.20
C GLY A 44 12.69 -7.21 3.35
N ARG A 45 13.39 -6.52 2.44
CA ARG A 45 13.58 -5.07 2.51
C ARG A 45 12.30 -4.32 2.10
N THR A 46 11.62 -3.72 3.07
CA THR A 46 10.33 -3.02 2.89
C THR A 46 10.36 -1.98 1.77
N SER A 47 11.35 -1.09 1.74
CA SER A 47 11.46 -0.06 0.69
C SER A 47 11.54 -0.64 -0.73
N LYS A 48 12.18 -1.81 -0.88
CA LYS A 48 12.27 -2.52 -2.17
C LYS A 48 10.92 -3.15 -2.52
N ALA A 49 10.28 -3.83 -1.58
CA ALA A 49 8.95 -4.41 -1.79
C ALA A 49 7.92 -3.35 -2.20
N ILE A 50 7.93 -2.18 -1.55
CA ILE A 50 7.09 -1.03 -1.90
C ILE A 50 7.40 -0.57 -3.32
N SER A 51 8.67 -0.33 -3.64
CA SER A 51 9.07 0.16 -4.97
C SER A 51 8.69 -0.79 -6.09
N ASP A 52 8.84 -2.10 -5.87
CA ASP A 52 8.48 -3.15 -6.83
C ASP A 52 6.95 -3.28 -6.97
N ALA A 53 6.19 -3.18 -5.87
CA ALA A 53 4.73 -3.16 -5.89
C ALA A 53 4.18 -1.95 -6.67
N LEU A 54 4.69 -0.75 -6.40
CA LEU A 54 4.26 0.47 -7.08
C LEU A 54 4.66 0.47 -8.56
N ARG A 55 5.81 -0.11 -8.92
CA ARG A 55 6.19 -0.28 -10.33
C ARG A 55 5.16 -1.13 -11.09
N TRP A 56 4.60 -2.15 -10.46
CA TRP A 56 3.54 -2.95 -11.07
C TRP A 56 2.23 -2.16 -11.18
N GLU A 57 1.88 -1.36 -10.19
CA GLU A 57 0.69 -0.50 -10.23
C GLU A 57 0.81 0.61 -11.29
N MET A 58 2.03 1.09 -11.57
CA MET A 58 2.31 2.00 -12.67
C MET A 58 1.98 1.39 -14.03
N SER A 59 2.30 0.11 -14.27
CA SER A 59 1.97 -0.55 -15.55
C SER A 59 0.46 -0.76 -15.74
N HIS A 60 -0.31 -0.66 -14.65
CA HIS A 60 -1.77 -0.70 -14.68
C HIS A 60 -2.41 0.69 -14.69
N GLY A 61 -1.61 1.76 -14.80
CA GLY A 61 -2.09 3.13 -14.81
C GLY A 61 -2.72 3.60 -13.50
N ARG A 62 -2.49 2.92 -12.38
CA ARG A 62 -3.08 3.25 -11.06
C ARG A 62 -2.20 4.15 -10.20
N VAL A 63 -0.91 4.24 -10.50
CA VAL A 63 0.09 5.04 -9.78
C VAL A 63 1.01 5.73 -10.78
N TYR A 64 1.45 6.94 -10.47
CA TYR A 64 2.52 7.62 -11.21
C TYR A 64 3.74 7.87 -10.33
N ARG A 65 4.93 7.71 -10.89
CA ARG A 65 6.18 8.14 -10.24
C ARG A 65 6.39 9.63 -10.50
N VAL A 66 6.48 10.43 -9.43
CA VAL A 66 6.69 11.88 -9.51
C VAL A 66 8.18 12.19 -9.67
N ARG A 67 9.02 11.57 -8.83
CA ARG A 67 10.48 11.62 -8.87
C ARG A 67 11.05 10.36 -8.25
N HIS A 68 12.37 10.23 -8.17
CA HIS A 68 12.99 9.10 -7.49
C HIS A 68 12.44 8.94 -6.07
N GLY A 69 11.94 7.74 -5.75
CA GLY A 69 11.37 7.42 -4.43
C GLY A 69 10.09 8.14 -4.04
N ARG A 70 9.40 8.86 -4.95
CA ARG A 70 8.13 9.54 -4.67
C ARG A 70 7.06 9.21 -5.71
N TYR A 71 5.87 8.87 -5.23
CA TYR A 71 4.77 8.37 -6.03
C TYR A 71 3.49 9.15 -5.73
N ARG A 72 2.55 9.16 -6.68
CA ARG A 72 1.22 9.76 -6.54
C ARG A 72 0.16 8.81 -7.08
N PRO A 73 -1.10 8.90 -6.60
CA PRO A 73 -2.18 8.15 -7.20
C PRO A 73 -2.44 8.61 -8.64
N ALA A 74 -2.97 7.71 -9.46
CA ALA A 74 -3.61 8.03 -10.72
C ALA A 74 -5.14 7.90 -10.58
N GLU A 75 -5.86 8.29 -11.63
CA GLU A 75 -7.31 8.03 -11.70
C GLU A 75 -7.60 6.54 -11.82
N MET A 76 -8.67 6.07 -11.18
CA MET A 76 -9.05 4.66 -11.18
C MET A 76 -10.55 4.50 -11.43
N PRO A 77 -10.98 3.50 -12.23
CA PRO A 77 -12.39 3.18 -12.34
C PRO A 77 -13.01 2.86 -10.98
N ARG A 78 -14.19 3.43 -10.70
CA ARG A 78 -14.90 3.31 -9.40
C ARG A 78 -15.08 1.87 -8.93
N ALA A 79 -15.34 0.92 -9.85
CA ALA A 79 -15.48 -0.49 -9.50
C ALA A 79 -14.16 -1.11 -9.00
N THR A 80 -13.02 -0.71 -9.58
CA THR A 80 -11.71 -1.18 -9.15
C THR A 80 -11.35 -0.57 -7.80
N GLU A 81 -11.60 0.72 -7.62
CA GLU A 81 -11.39 1.41 -6.35
C GLU A 81 -12.22 0.76 -5.24
N TYR A 82 -13.51 0.50 -5.49
CA TYR A 82 -14.40 -0.16 -4.53
C TYR A 82 -13.85 -1.52 -4.08
N ARG A 83 -13.43 -2.35 -5.04
CA ARG A 83 -12.83 -3.67 -4.75
C ARG A 83 -11.55 -3.55 -3.92
N ILE A 84 -10.65 -2.63 -4.30
CA ILE A 84 -9.40 -2.38 -3.57
C ILE A 84 -9.69 -1.90 -2.15
N ARG A 85 -10.59 -0.92 -2.01
CA ARG A 85 -10.96 -0.33 -0.72
C ARG A 85 -11.50 -1.38 0.24
N ASN A 86 -12.46 -2.20 -0.18
CA ASN A 86 -13.03 -3.24 0.67
C ASN A 86 -11.96 -4.24 1.11
N ARG A 87 -11.08 -4.65 0.20
CA ARG A 87 -9.98 -5.55 0.54
C ARG A 87 -9.01 -4.92 1.56
N VAL A 88 -8.73 -3.62 1.42
CA VAL A 88 -7.86 -2.91 2.37
C VAL A 88 -8.52 -2.78 3.75
N LEU A 89 -9.83 -2.56 3.81
CA LEU A 89 -10.56 -2.55 5.08
C LEU A 89 -10.49 -3.90 5.80
N GLU A 90 -10.68 -5.01 5.09
CA GLU A 90 -10.50 -6.37 5.65
C GLU A 90 -9.09 -6.59 6.20
N LEU A 91 -8.06 -6.15 5.47
CA LEU A 91 -6.67 -6.30 5.90
C LEU A 91 -6.36 -5.47 7.15
N ARG A 92 -6.90 -4.24 7.23
CA ARG A 92 -6.74 -3.37 8.41
C ARG A 92 -7.44 -3.97 9.64
N ALA A 93 -8.63 -4.53 9.47
CA ALA A 93 -9.32 -5.25 10.55
C ALA A 93 -8.48 -6.45 11.04
N ALA A 94 -7.99 -7.28 10.11
CA ALA A 94 -7.15 -8.42 10.46
C ALA A 94 -5.81 -8.04 11.12
N ALA A 95 -5.24 -6.88 10.80
CA ALA A 95 -4.05 -6.36 11.48
C ALA A 95 -4.39 -5.86 12.90
N ALA A 96 -5.53 -5.19 13.08
CA ALA A 96 -6.00 -4.76 14.39
C ALA A 96 -6.28 -5.94 15.32
N ASP A 97 -6.90 -7.00 14.81
CA ASP A 97 -7.19 -8.23 15.58
C ASP A 97 -5.92 -8.95 16.08
N ARG A 98 -4.79 -8.78 15.40
CA ARG A 98 -3.48 -9.35 15.81
C ARG A 98 -2.72 -8.48 16.80
N ALA A 99 -3.05 -7.19 16.83
CA ALA A 99 -2.46 -6.23 17.76
C ALA A 99 -3.16 -6.22 19.12
N ALA A 100 -4.39 -6.76 19.19
CA ALA A 100 -5.17 -7.00 20.41
C ALA A 100 -4.65 -8.20 21.20
#